data_AF-A0A7W0RSR2-F1
#
_entry.id   AF-A0A7W0RSR2-F1
#
_cell.length_a   1.000
_cell.length_b   1.000
_cell.length_c   1.000
_cell.angle_alpha   90.00
_cell.angle_beta   90.00
_cell.angle_gamma   90.00
#
_symmetry.space_group_name_H-M   'P 1'
#
loop_
_entity.id
_entity.type
_entity.pdbx_description
1 polymer ?
#
loop_
_entity_poly.entity_id
_entity_poly.type
_entity_poly.pdbx_seq_one_letter_code
_entity_poly.pdbx_strand_id
1 'polypeptide(L)'
;MPVATPTPRAPIKYESPILGKLVAAAVERTNHQVEYDPSYFKIDYPNGDVPAGKGVCTDEVIRSFRAIGVDLQQEVHEDMRDNFPLYPRKFGLTKTDPNIDHRRVPNLMTFFERKARVLPLSGDAADY
;
A
#
# COMPACT_ATOMS: atom_id res chain seq x y z
N MET A 1 9.70 2.38 -31.14
CA MET A 1 8.36 1.81 -30.89
C MET A 1 7.51 2.95 -30.36
N PRO A 2 6.41 3.36 -31.01
CA PRO A 2 5.56 4.41 -30.47
C PRO A 2 4.88 3.90 -29.19
N VAL A 3 5.06 4.63 -28.09
CA VAL A 3 4.31 4.38 -26.85
C VAL A 3 2.87 4.76 -27.14
N ALA A 4 1.96 3.78 -27.11
CA ALA A 4 0.54 4.03 -27.26
C ALA A 4 0.09 5.01 -26.16
N THR A 5 -0.50 6.12 -26.57
CA THR A 5 -1.12 7.07 -25.64
C THR A 5 -2.31 6.37 -24.99
N PRO A 6 -2.41 6.31 -23.66
CA PRO A 6 -3.56 5.67 -23.02
C PRO A 6 -4.83 6.41 -23.45
N THR A 7 -5.76 5.67 -24.06
CA THR A 7 -7.10 6.17 -24.41
C THR A 7 -7.77 6.67 -23.13
N PRO A 8 -8.37 7.87 -23.11
CA PRO A 8 -9.10 8.35 -21.95
C PRO A 8 -10.25 7.37 -21.67
N ARG A 9 -10.15 6.64 -20.56
CA ARG A 9 -11.24 5.77 -20.09
C ARG A 9 -12.35 6.67 -19.54
N ALA A 10 -13.60 6.27 -19.76
CA ALA A 10 -14.73 6.90 -19.08
C ALA A 10 -14.48 6.91 -17.56
N PRO A 11 -14.87 7.98 -16.85
CA PRO A 11 -14.63 8.05 -15.41
C PRO A 11 -15.30 6.85 -14.73
N ILE A 12 -14.50 6.04 -14.05
CA ILE A 12 -15.01 4.99 -13.16
C ILE A 12 -15.89 5.71 -12.13
N LYS A 13 -17.19 5.42 -12.13
CA LYS A 13 -18.09 5.92 -11.09
C LYS A 13 -17.82 5.10 -9.83
N TYR A 14 -16.93 5.60 -8.98
CA TYR A 14 -16.75 5.02 -7.65
C TYR A 14 -18.01 5.29 -6.83
N GLU A 15 -18.77 4.24 -6.52
CA GLU A 15 -19.95 4.34 -5.63
C GLU A 15 -19.56 4.79 -4.22
N SER A 16 -18.29 4.60 -3.83
CA SER A 16 -17.72 5.03 -2.55
C SER A 16 -16.92 6.34 -2.70
N PRO A 17 -17.31 7.42 -1.99
CA PRO A 17 -16.55 8.67 -1.96
C PRO A 17 -15.11 8.52 -1.46
N ILE A 18 -14.84 7.51 -0.62
CA ILE A 18 -13.50 7.22 -0.08
C ILE A 18 -12.64 6.55 -1.15
N LEU A 19 -13.21 5.61 -1.92
CA LEU A 19 -12.48 4.91 -2.99
C LEU A 19 -12.01 5.89 -4.07
N GLY A 20 -12.87 6.82 -4.48
CA GLY A 20 -12.49 7.85 -5.45
C GLY A 20 -11.32 8.72 -4.98
N LYS A 21 -11.27 9.07 -3.68
CA LYS A 21 -10.14 9.80 -3.09
C LYS A 21 -8.86 8.97 -3.08
N LEU A 22 -8.94 7.68 -2.74
CA LEU A 22 -7.79 6.79 -2.71
C LEU A 22 -7.19 6.62 -4.12
N VAL A 23 -8.03 6.43 -5.13
CA VAL A 23 -7.57 6.33 -6.52
C VAL A 23 -6.95 7.66 -6.97
N ALA A 24 -7.60 8.79 -6.66
CA ALA A 24 -7.03 10.10 -6.98
C ALA A 24 -5.66 10.32 -6.33
N ALA A 25 -5.48 9.89 -5.08
CA ALA A 25 -4.19 9.92 -4.40
C ALA A 25 -3.15 9.01 -5.08
N ALA A 26 -3.52 7.79 -5.45
CA ALA A 26 -2.62 6.87 -6.14
C ALA A 26 -2.20 7.38 -7.53
N VAL A 27 -3.10 8.03 -8.27
CA VAL A 27 -2.78 8.69 -9.54
C VAL A 27 -1.88 9.91 -9.31
N GLU A 28 -2.14 10.69 -8.26
CA GLU A 28 -1.30 11.84 -7.91
C GLU A 28 0.15 11.43 -7.64
N ARG A 29 0.36 10.28 -6.98
CA ARG A 29 1.70 9.70 -6.70
C ARG A 29 2.57 9.54 -7.94
N THR A 30 1.98 9.32 -9.13
CA THR A 30 2.77 9.16 -10.37
C THR A 30 3.50 10.42 -10.81
N ASN A 31 3.18 11.58 -10.21
CA ASN A 31 3.88 12.85 -10.46
C ASN A 31 5.11 13.04 -9.55
N HIS A 32 5.37 12.11 -8.63
CA HIS A 32 6.51 12.19 -7.71
C HIS A 32 7.69 11.40 -8.23
N GLN A 33 8.89 11.96 -8.07
CA GLN A 33 10.13 11.27 -8.39
C GLN A 33 10.59 10.46 -7.16
N VAL A 34 10.58 9.15 -7.29
CA VAL A 34 10.96 8.21 -6.23
C VAL A 34 12.02 7.24 -6.76
N GLU A 35 13.13 7.13 -6.04
CA GLU A 35 14.14 6.11 -6.28
C GLU A 35 13.73 4.81 -5.57
N TYR A 36 13.79 3.69 -6.29
CA TYR A 36 13.51 2.39 -5.72
C TYR A 36 14.60 2.01 -4.69
N ASP A 37 14.26 2.04 -3.40
CA ASP A 37 15.19 1.75 -2.31
C ASP A 37 14.59 0.75 -1.30
N PRO A 38 15.00 -0.53 -1.34
CA PRO A 38 14.51 -1.56 -0.41
C PRO A 38 15.21 -1.53 0.95
N SER A 39 16.09 -0.55 1.21
CA SER A 39 16.84 -0.45 2.47
C SER A 39 15.91 -0.34 3.68
N TYR A 40 16.41 -0.82 4.82
CA TYR A 40 15.78 -0.62 6.10
C TYR A 40 15.96 0.83 6.57
N PHE A 41 14.88 1.47 7.00
CA PHE A 41 14.90 2.80 7.61
C PHE A 41 14.29 2.70 9.00
N LYS A 42 14.92 3.36 9.98
CA LYS A 42 14.24 3.66 11.24
C LYS A 42 13.36 4.87 11.00
N ILE A 43 12.07 4.74 11.29
CA ILE A 43 11.05 5.76 11.03
C ILE A 43 10.22 5.97 12.29
N ASP A 44 9.47 7.05 12.32
CA ASP A 44 8.54 7.32 13.42
C ASP A 44 7.38 6.32 13.44
N TYR A 45 6.70 6.25 14.57
CA TYR A 45 5.50 5.44 14.72
C TYR A 45 4.55 6.09 15.75
N PRO A 46 3.26 6.30 15.43
CA PRO A 46 2.64 6.12 14.11
C PRO A 46 3.03 7.23 13.12
N ASN A 47 2.54 7.15 11.88
CA ASN A 47 2.75 8.12 10.80
C ASN A 47 4.21 8.31 10.35
N GLY A 48 5.07 7.33 10.57
CA GLY A 48 6.40 7.31 9.96
C GLY A 48 6.34 7.08 8.46
N ASP A 49 7.35 7.60 7.77
CA ASP A 49 7.59 7.33 6.36
C ASP A 49 9.10 7.22 6.12
N VAL A 50 9.46 6.48 5.08
CA VAL A 50 10.82 6.49 4.54
C VAL A 50 11.09 7.86 3.89
N PRO A 51 12.37 8.23 3.62
CA PRO A 51 12.67 9.51 2.98
C PRO A 51 11.83 9.74 1.72
N ALA A 52 11.31 10.96 1.53
CA ALA A 52 10.28 11.24 0.51
C ALA A 52 10.68 10.86 -0.94
N GLY A 53 11.97 10.96 -1.28
CA GLY A 53 12.50 10.58 -2.59
C GLY A 53 12.86 9.09 -2.73
N LYS A 54 12.53 8.26 -1.72
CA LYS A 54 12.85 6.84 -1.65
C LYS A 54 11.59 6.02 -1.41
N GLY A 55 11.60 4.77 -1.85
CA GLY A 55 10.55 3.82 -1.49
C GLY A 55 10.54 2.58 -2.37
N VAL A 56 9.65 1.66 -2.03
CA VAL A 56 9.29 0.50 -2.86
C VAL A 56 7.79 0.55 -3.18
N CYS A 57 7.29 -0.43 -3.93
CA CYS A 57 5.89 -0.47 -4.35
C CYS A 57 4.88 -0.30 -3.22
N THR A 58 5.15 -0.86 -2.03
CA THR A 58 4.28 -0.73 -0.87
C THR A 58 4.28 0.67 -0.28
N ASP A 59 5.40 1.39 -0.32
CA ASP A 59 5.50 2.74 0.24
C ASP A 59 4.58 3.71 -0.52
N GLU A 60 4.40 3.51 -1.83
CA GLU A 60 3.45 4.28 -2.64
C GLU A 60 1.99 3.98 -2.28
N VAL A 61 1.66 2.73 -1.96
CA VAL A 61 0.33 2.36 -1.43
C VAL A 61 0.09 3.07 -0.10
N ILE A 62 1.07 3.02 0.81
CA ILE A 62 0.99 3.62 2.15
C ILE A 62 0.78 5.14 2.04
N ARG A 63 1.56 5.82 1.19
CA ARG A 63 1.41 7.26 0.93
C ARG A 63 0.04 7.61 0.34
N SER A 64 -0.52 6.75 -0.51
CA SER A 64 -1.86 6.94 -1.08
C SER A 64 -2.96 6.86 -0.02
N PHE A 65 -2.87 5.88 0.90
CA PHE A 65 -3.78 5.79 2.06
C PHE A 65 -3.61 6.98 3.00
N ARG A 66 -2.37 7.43 3.24
CA ARG A 66 -2.08 8.56 4.10
C ARG A 66 -2.65 9.87 3.58
N ALA A 67 -2.62 10.09 2.26
CA ALA A 67 -3.21 11.26 1.62
C ALA A 67 -4.73 11.39 1.86
N ILE A 68 -5.41 10.28 2.19
CA ILE A 68 -6.84 10.27 2.53
C ILE A 68 -7.10 10.13 4.05
N GLY A 69 -6.06 10.27 4.86
CA GLY A 69 -6.14 10.26 6.33
C GLY A 69 -6.10 8.87 6.97
N VAL A 70 -5.65 7.84 6.26
CA VAL A 70 -5.51 6.47 6.80
C VAL A 70 -4.03 6.15 6.98
N ASP A 71 -3.60 5.86 8.22
CA ASP A 71 -2.23 5.42 8.48
C ASP A 71 -2.12 3.89 8.39
N LEU A 72 -1.93 3.39 7.17
CA LEU A 72 -1.82 1.95 6.92
C LEU A 72 -0.55 1.34 7.58
N GLN A 73 0.46 2.14 7.95
CA GLN A 73 1.56 1.66 8.82
C GLN A 73 1.02 1.17 10.16
N GLN A 74 0.23 2.01 10.83
CA GLN A 74 -0.36 1.73 12.13
C GLN A 74 -1.31 0.53 12.06
N GLU A 75 -2.25 0.56 11.11
CA GLU A 75 -3.26 -0.50 10.95
C GLU A 75 -2.64 -1.89 10.78
N VAL A 76 -1.61 -1.99 9.92
CA VAL A 76 -0.91 -3.26 9.70
C VAL A 76 -0.12 -3.69 10.93
N HIS A 77 0.62 -2.76 11.55
CA HIS A 77 1.46 -3.09 12.70
C HIS A 77 0.61 -3.55 13.91
N GLU A 78 -0.50 -2.89 14.18
CA GLU A 78 -1.37 -3.23 15.31
C GLU A 78 -2.08 -4.58 15.09
N ASP A 79 -2.61 -4.86 13.90
CA ASP A 79 -3.18 -6.19 13.63
C ASP A 79 -2.10 -7.28 13.71
N MET A 80 -0.90 -7.03 13.17
CA MET A 80 0.22 -7.94 13.29
C MET A 80 0.66 -8.17 14.74
N ARG A 81 0.66 -7.13 15.58
CA ARG A 81 1.05 -7.23 17.00
C ARG A 81 0.11 -8.20 17.71
N ASP A 82 -1.18 -8.08 17.45
CA ASP A 82 -2.22 -8.84 18.13
C ASP A 82 -2.39 -10.25 17.51
N ASN A 83 -1.89 -10.47 16.29
CA ASN A 83 -2.10 -11.69 15.51
C ASN A 83 -0.84 -12.27 14.85
N PHE A 84 0.34 -12.00 15.42
CA PHE A 84 1.64 -12.34 14.81
C PHE A 84 1.77 -13.78 14.27
N PRO A 85 1.22 -14.83 14.94
CA PRO A 85 1.29 -16.20 14.42
C PRO A 85 0.56 -16.43 13.09
N LEU A 86 -0.38 -15.56 12.72
CA LEU A 86 -1.15 -15.66 11.47
C LEU A 86 -0.41 -15.05 10.27
N TYR A 87 0.66 -14.29 10.52
CA TYR A 87 1.45 -13.64 9.48
C TYR A 87 2.60 -14.52 8.96
N PRO A 88 3.05 -14.34 7.70
CA PRO A 88 4.08 -15.18 7.10
C PRO A 88 5.43 -15.10 7.83
N ARG A 89 5.98 -16.26 8.21
CA ARG A 89 7.31 -16.37 8.84
C ARG A 89 8.45 -16.38 7.82
N LYS A 90 8.47 -15.41 6.91
CA LYS A 90 9.46 -15.33 5.81
C LYS A 90 10.76 -14.62 6.18
N PHE A 91 10.78 -13.87 7.28
CA PHE A 91 11.84 -12.91 7.58
C PHE A 91 12.65 -13.23 8.86
N GLY A 92 12.46 -14.42 9.44
CA GLY A 92 13.17 -14.84 10.66
C GLY A 92 12.85 -14.02 11.92
N LEU A 93 11.82 -13.18 11.89
CA LEU A 93 11.43 -12.34 13.03
C LEU A 93 10.64 -13.13 14.06
N THR A 94 10.86 -12.79 15.34
CA THR A 94 10.12 -13.33 16.49
C THR A 94 9.02 -12.40 17.00
N LYS A 95 8.97 -11.16 16.49
CA LYS A 95 7.97 -10.14 16.82
C LYS A 95 7.78 -9.17 15.65
N THR A 96 6.78 -8.31 15.75
CA THR A 96 6.52 -7.21 14.82
C THR A 96 7.63 -6.16 14.83
N ASP A 97 7.73 -5.41 13.73
CA ASP A 97 8.64 -4.27 13.59
C ASP A 97 7.92 -3.10 12.88
N PRO A 98 7.55 -2.03 13.62
CA PRO A 98 6.76 -0.92 13.08
C PRO A 98 7.49 -0.17 11.95
N ASN A 99 8.80 -0.34 11.82
CA ASN A 99 9.61 0.29 10.77
C ASN A 99 9.44 -0.37 9.39
N ILE A 100 8.99 -1.63 9.32
CA ILE A 100 9.03 -2.41 8.08
C ILE A 100 7.81 -3.32 7.86
N ASP A 101 6.95 -3.54 8.85
CA ASP A 101 5.82 -4.46 8.74
C ASP A 101 4.91 -4.16 7.54
N HIS A 102 4.58 -2.89 7.35
CA HIS A 102 3.74 -2.38 6.27
C HIS A 102 4.46 -2.31 4.90
N ARG A 103 5.79 -2.45 4.89
CA ARG A 103 6.62 -2.43 3.68
C ARG A 103 6.82 -3.81 3.06
N ARG A 104 6.20 -4.85 3.64
CA ARG A 104 6.34 -6.25 3.21
C ARG A 104 5.07 -6.69 2.52
N VAL A 105 5.15 -6.96 1.22
CA VAL A 105 4.02 -7.44 0.41
C VAL A 105 3.28 -8.61 1.05
N PRO A 106 3.92 -9.69 1.57
CA PRO A 106 3.20 -10.79 2.20
C PRO A 106 2.43 -10.38 3.47
N ASN A 107 2.90 -9.36 4.20
CA ASN A 107 2.20 -8.84 5.36
C ASN A 107 0.96 -8.07 4.94
N LEU A 108 1.06 -7.21 3.92
CA LEU A 108 -0.08 -6.49 3.37
C LEU A 108 -1.15 -7.44 2.82
N MET A 109 -0.75 -8.48 2.08
CA MET A 109 -1.70 -9.50 1.59
C MET A 109 -2.47 -10.13 2.76
N THR A 110 -1.76 -10.59 3.80
CA THR A 110 -2.39 -11.20 4.99
C THR A 110 -3.30 -10.20 5.71
N PHE A 111 -2.86 -8.95 5.85
CA PHE A 111 -3.67 -7.89 6.47
C PHE A 111 -4.98 -7.65 5.69
N PHE A 112 -4.92 -7.52 4.37
CA PHE A 112 -6.10 -7.31 3.54
C PHE A 112 -7.02 -8.53 3.48
N GLU A 113 -6.48 -9.76 3.50
CA GLU A 113 -7.30 -10.97 3.64
C GLU A 113 -8.10 -10.98 4.96
N ARG A 114 -7.52 -10.42 6.03
CA ARG A 114 -8.13 -10.38 7.36
C ARG A 114 -9.09 -9.22 7.57
N LYS A 115 -8.84 -8.07 6.94
CA LYS A 115 -9.56 -6.81 7.20
C LYS A 115 -10.41 -6.30 6.05
N ALA A 116 -10.22 -6.84 4.84
CA ALA A 116 -10.91 -6.39 3.65
C ALA A 116 -11.65 -7.56 2.97
N ARG A 117 -12.45 -7.20 1.96
CA ARG A 117 -13.07 -8.17 1.07
C ARG A 117 -12.10 -8.49 -0.06
N VAL A 118 -11.71 -9.74 -0.18
CA VAL A 118 -10.95 -10.24 -1.33
C VAL A 118 -11.90 -10.34 -2.53
N LEU A 119 -11.56 -9.65 -3.61
CA LEU A 119 -12.30 -9.75 -4.87
C LEU A 119 -11.70 -10.86 -5.75
N PRO A 120 -12.51 -11.52 -6.61
CA PRO A 120 -12.00 -12.47 -7.59
C PRO A 120 -10.98 -11.81 -8.53
N LEU A 121 -9.94 -12.56 -8.89
CA LEU A 121 -9.01 -12.12 -9.92
C LEU A 121 -9.72 -12.13 -11.28
N SER A 122 -9.68 -10.99 -11.95
CA SER A 122 -10.18 -10.83 -13.32
C SER A 122 -9.04 -10.52 -14.29
N GLY A 123 -9.24 -10.89 -15.56
CA GLY A 123 -8.43 -10.43 -16.68
C GLY A 123 -8.99 -9.18 -17.37
N ASP A 124 -10.20 -8.75 -17.00
CA ASP A 124 -10.79 -7.51 -17.50
C ASP A 124 -10.19 -6.31 -16.75
N ALA A 125 -9.65 -5.36 -17.51
CA ALA A 125 -9.07 -4.15 -16.95
C ALA A 125 -10.12 -3.16 -16.42
N ALA A 126 -11.42 -3.43 -16.60
CA ALA A 126 -12.51 -2.68 -16.00
C ALA A 126 -12.82 -3.11 -14.55
N ASP A 127 -12.34 -4.28 -14.13
CA ASP A 127 -12.53 -4.80 -12.77
C ASP A 127 -11.52 -4.24 -11.74
N TYR A 128 -10.58 -3.38 -12.18
CA TYR A 128 -9.55 -2.70 -11.38
C TYR A 128 -9.51 -1.20 -11.71
#